data_AF-I3Z1M7-F1
#
_entry.id   AF-I3Z1M7-F1
#
_cell.length_a   1.000
_cell.length_b   1.000
_cell.length_c   1.000
_cell.angle_alpha   90.00
_cell.angle_beta   90.00
_cell.angle_gamma   90.00
#
_symmetry.space_group_name_H-M   'P 1'
#
loop_
_entity.id
_entity.type
_entity.pdbx_description
1 polymer ?
#
loop_
_entity_poly.entity_id
_entity_poly.type
_entity_poly.pdbx_seq_one_letter_code
_entity_poly.pdbx_strand_id
1 'polypeptide(L)'
;MAKQTGSLTLEGTMGNVIFYKRNGKFYSRSKGSPKKKRLKEGPEFENSRRVSSEFGHASKFAAKLSRSCVGLLNPGRHDGLHGRLTSKMHKVVQSDPVSVYGCRRLRFGDLDLMKGFDFEATSLKSLIANMPTVDHQGQVVRINFSRIGGVKKKAIPGGATHYRVDLLWCRLHEVNEKVGYQEYQENILDLDDSLDLNGIKEMDLGSALQEEEVLFLVMGIVFLQEVNGKMNELAGKRAVGVLEVLKR
;
A
#
# COMPACT_ATOMS: atom_id res chain seq x y z
N MET A 1 26.50 -12.52 21.05
CA MET A 1 27.56 -12.30 22.07
C MET A 1 28.90 -12.70 21.48
N ALA A 2 30.00 -12.13 21.95
CA ALA A 2 31.34 -12.59 21.57
C ALA A 2 31.55 -14.03 22.06
N LYS A 3 32.20 -14.85 21.23
CA LYS A 3 32.56 -16.23 21.51
C LYS A 3 34.08 -16.32 21.68
N GLN A 4 34.53 -17.01 22.71
CA GLN A 4 35.94 -17.34 22.86
C GLN A 4 36.35 -18.40 21.83
N THR A 5 37.34 -18.09 21.01
CA THR A 5 37.83 -18.96 19.92
C THR A 5 39.24 -19.49 20.18
N GLY A 6 39.90 -19.03 21.23
CA GLY A 6 41.22 -19.48 21.67
C GLY A 6 41.49 -19.06 23.11
N SER A 7 42.72 -19.29 23.60
CA SER A 7 43.10 -18.97 24.98
C SER A 7 42.94 -17.48 25.31
N LEU A 8 43.19 -16.59 24.35
CA LEU A 8 43.05 -15.13 24.48
C LEU A 8 42.22 -14.48 23.34
N THR A 9 41.75 -15.25 22.36
CA THR A 9 41.06 -14.71 21.18
C THR A 9 39.54 -14.80 21.32
N LEU A 10 38.87 -13.72 20.96
CA LEU A 10 37.43 -13.58 20.92
C LEU A 10 36.99 -13.28 19.47
N GLU A 11 35.82 -13.77 19.07
CA GLU A 11 35.15 -13.37 17.84
C GLU A 11 33.71 -12.95 18.14
N GLY A 12 33.28 -11.83 17.57
CA GLY A 12 31.97 -11.23 17.81
C GLY A 12 32.02 -10.01 18.74
N THR A 13 30.86 -9.60 19.24
CA THR A 13 30.69 -8.31 19.93
C THR A 13 30.63 -8.48 21.44
N MET A 14 31.48 -7.76 22.18
CA MET A 14 31.46 -7.63 23.64
C MET A 14 31.38 -6.14 24.00
N GLY A 15 30.27 -5.71 24.61
CA GLY A 15 30.02 -4.30 24.89
C GLY A 15 30.12 -3.44 23.64
N ASN A 16 31.03 -2.45 23.66
CA ASN A 16 31.28 -1.54 22.55
C ASN A 16 32.41 -1.99 21.61
N VAL A 17 32.93 -3.21 21.74
CA VAL A 17 34.06 -3.72 20.94
C VAL A 17 33.62 -4.92 20.10
N ILE A 18 33.99 -4.91 18.83
CA ILE A 18 33.79 -5.99 17.87
C ILE A 18 35.15 -6.63 17.61
N PHE A 19 35.29 -7.90 17.96
CA PHE A 19 36.45 -8.72 17.65
C PHE A 19 36.19 -9.52 16.38
N TYR A 20 37.12 -9.51 15.43
CA TYR A 20 36.98 -10.18 14.15
C TYR A 20 38.34 -10.62 13.60
N LYS A 21 38.34 -11.62 12.72
CA LYS A 21 39.54 -12.11 12.04
C LYS A 21 39.58 -11.60 10.61
N ARG A 22 40.73 -11.06 10.18
CA ARG A 22 40.98 -10.64 8.79
C ARG A 22 42.36 -11.11 8.38
N ASN A 23 42.48 -11.80 7.24
CA ASN A 23 43.75 -12.31 6.72
C ASN A 23 44.57 -13.10 7.76
N GLY A 24 43.90 -13.97 8.53
CA GLY A 24 44.57 -14.80 9.55
C GLY A 24 44.90 -14.10 10.87
N LYS A 25 44.81 -12.76 10.95
CA LYS A 25 45.11 -11.98 12.15
C LYS A 25 43.83 -11.53 12.85
N PHE A 26 43.88 -11.49 14.19
CA PHE A 26 42.78 -11.03 15.03
C PHE A 26 42.83 -9.51 15.20
N TYR A 27 41.70 -8.86 15.02
CA TYR A 27 41.52 -7.41 15.16
C TYR A 27 40.37 -7.13 16.12
N SER A 28 40.47 -6.00 16.80
CA SER A 28 39.35 -5.40 17.53
C SER A 28 39.07 -4.02 16.97
N ARG A 29 37.78 -3.63 16.98
CA ARG A 29 37.38 -2.25 16.72
C ARG A 29 36.25 -1.86 17.65
N SER A 30 36.18 -0.60 18.04
CA SER A 30 34.98 -0.09 18.69
C SER A 30 33.81 -0.11 17.69
N LYS A 31 32.59 -0.33 18.18
CA LYS A 31 31.36 -0.23 17.40
C LYS A 31 31.23 1.22 16.93
N GLY A 32 31.67 1.48 15.70
CA GLY A 32 31.60 2.79 15.09
C GLY A 32 30.18 3.07 14.61
N SER A 33 29.33 3.63 15.47
CA SER A 33 28.16 4.35 15.00
C SER A 33 28.61 5.77 14.63
N PRO A 34 28.40 6.25 13.41
CA PRO A 34 28.69 7.65 13.11
C PRO A 34 27.86 8.54 14.06
N LYS A 35 28.48 9.60 14.60
CA LYS A 35 27.75 10.55 15.48
C LYS A 35 26.55 11.10 14.71
N LYS A 36 25.40 11.33 15.37
CA LYS A 36 24.18 11.87 14.74
C LYS A 36 24.45 13.12 13.88
N LYS A 37 25.30 14.04 14.37
CA LYS A 37 25.74 15.23 13.62
C LYS A 37 26.42 14.87 12.30
N ARG A 38 27.29 13.85 12.31
CA ARG A 38 27.99 13.35 11.14
C ARG A 38 27.03 12.73 10.10
N LEU A 39 26.01 11.97 10.51
CA LEU A 39 24.99 11.50 9.56
C LEU A 39 24.18 12.66 8.94
N LYS A 40 23.88 13.70 9.73
CA LYS A 40 23.08 14.84 9.30
C LYS A 40 23.83 15.78 8.34
N GLU A 41 25.10 16.04 8.61
CA GLU A 41 25.85 17.11 7.93
C GLU A 41 26.99 16.57 7.06
N GLY A 42 27.47 15.34 7.31
CA GLY A 42 28.63 14.79 6.60
C GLY A 42 28.37 14.63 5.10
N PRO A 43 29.30 15.04 4.22
CA PRO A 43 29.14 14.91 2.77
C PRO A 43 29.01 13.46 2.32
N GLU A 44 29.66 12.52 3.02
CA GLU A 44 29.61 11.10 2.70
C GLU A 44 28.23 10.45 2.90
N PHE A 45 27.34 11.11 3.65
CA PHE A 45 25.98 10.63 3.92
C PHE A 45 24.92 11.35 3.08
N GLU A 46 25.30 12.20 2.13
CA GLU A 46 24.37 13.00 1.34
C GLU A 46 23.36 12.14 0.57
N ASN A 47 23.83 11.13 -0.16
CA ASN A 47 22.93 10.21 -0.89
C ASN A 47 22.03 9.43 0.06
N SER A 48 22.57 8.97 1.20
CA SER A 48 21.77 8.28 2.22
C SER A 48 20.66 9.17 2.78
N ARG A 49 20.92 10.47 2.97
CA ARG A 49 19.90 11.44 3.40
C ARG A 49 18.83 11.65 2.34
N ARG A 50 19.23 11.80 1.07
CA ARG A 50 18.30 11.95 -0.07
C ARG A 50 17.37 10.74 -0.20
N VAL A 51 17.91 9.52 -0.21
CA VAL A 51 17.11 8.28 -0.23
C VAL A 51 16.19 8.19 0.98
N SER A 52 16.70 8.49 2.18
CA SER A 52 15.90 8.42 3.41
C SER A 52 14.75 9.43 3.42
N SER A 53 14.95 10.61 2.82
CA SER A 53 13.91 11.63 2.65
C SER A 53 12.78 11.11 1.75
N GLU A 54 13.13 10.59 0.57
CA GLU A 54 12.16 10.02 -0.38
C GLU A 54 11.43 8.79 0.19
N PHE A 55 12.14 7.94 0.93
CA PHE A 55 11.54 6.79 1.61
C PHE A 55 10.59 7.25 2.73
N GLY A 56 10.99 8.26 3.51
CA GLY A 56 10.16 8.86 4.55
C GLY A 56 8.88 9.47 3.98
N HIS A 57 8.99 10.15 2.83
CA HIS A 57 7.85 10.66 2.07
C HIS A 57 6.90 9.54 1.65
N ALA A 58 7.40 8.52 0.95
CA ALA A 58 6.62 7.36 0.53
C ALA A 58 5.96 6.63 1.72
N SER A 59 6.70 6.40 2.80
CA SER A 59 6.17 5.74 4.00
C SER A 59 5.06 6.55 4.66
N LYS A 60 5.14 7.89 4.61
CA LYS A 60 4.14 8.76 5.22
C LYS A 60 2.80 8.67 4.46
N PHE A 61 2.85 8.76 3.13
CA PHE A 61 1.65 8.65 2.30
C PHE A 61 1.10 7.23 2.27
N ALA A 62 1.95 6.21 2.40
CA ALA A 62 1.52 4.82 2.56
C ALA A 62 0.69 4.64 3.82
N ALA A 63 1.15 5.19 4.95
CA ALA A 63 0.40 5.12 6.22
C ALA A 63 -0.95 5.83 6.11
N LYS A 64 -1.02 6.97 5.42
CA LYS A 64 -2.28 7.72 5.21
C LYS A 64 -3.27 6.93 4.38
N LEU A 65 -2.83 6.40 3.23
CA LEU A 65 -3.67 5.56 2.38
C LEU A 65 -4.15 4.31 3.11
N SER A 66 -3.26 3.60 3.82
CA SER A 66 -3.66 2.39 4.56
C SER A 66 -4.68 2.69 5.65
N ARG A 67 -4.57 3.84 6.33
CA ARG A 67 -5.54 4.25 7.37
C ARG A 67 -6.89 4.62 6.79
N SER A 68 -6.92 5.29 5.64
CA SER A 68 -8.16 5.59 4.94
C SER A 68 -8.87 4.32 4.50
N CYS A 69 -8.15 3.26 4.16
CA CYS A 69 -8.76 2.01 3.68
C CYS A 69 -9.24 1.06 4.79
N VAL A 70 -9.10 1.40 6.07
CA VAL A 70 -9.35 0.44 7.18
C VAL A 70 -10.78 -0.14 7.15
N GLY A 71 -11.79 0.62 6.72
CA GLY A 71 -13.16 0.11 6.60
C GLY A 71 -13.32 -1.00 5.56
N LEU A 72 -12.48 -0.98 4.50
CA LEU A 72 -12.47 -1.98 3.43
C LEU A 72 -11.62 -3.21 3.77
N LEU A 73 -10.66 -3.11 4.69
CA LEU A 73 -9.75 -4.23 5.01
C LEU A 73 -10.40 -5.30 5.90
N ASN A 74 -9.80 -6.50 5.91
CA ASN A 74 -10.19 -7.54 6.85
C ASN A 74 -10.00 -7.05 8.30
N PRO A 75 -10.95 -7.29 9.23
CA PRO A 75 -10.74 -6.98 10.63
C PRO A 75 -9.51 -7.68 11.19
N GLY A 76 -8.64 -6.94 11.88
CA GLY A 76 -7.49 -7.51 12.60
C GLY A 76 -6.15 -6.89 12.21
N ARG A 77 -5.09 -7.67 12.36
CA ARG A 77 -3.70 -7.23 12.17
C ARG A 77 -3.22 -7.56 10.75
N HIS A 78 -2.78 -6.54 10.02
CA HIS A 78 -2.21 -6.68 8.68
C HIS A 78 -0.68 -6.66 8.74
N ASP A 79 -0.08 -7.83 8.97
CA ASP A 79 1.37 -7.94 8.99
C ASP A 79 1.99 -7.62 7.63
N GLY A 80 2.95 -6.70 7.62
CA GLY A 80 3.71 -6.33 6.43
C GLY A 80 2.98 -5.43 5.41
N LEU A 81 1.68 -5.14 5.56
CA LEU A 81 0.94 -4.26 4.64
C LEU A 81 1.63 -2.90 4.47
N HIS A 82 1.96 -2.25 5.59
CA HIS A 82 2.64 -0.96 5.58
C HIS A 82 3.97 -1.00 4.80
N GLY A 83 4.76 -2.06 5.00
CA GLY A 83 6.04 -2.24 4.31
C GLY A 83 5.88 -2.47 2.81
N ARG A 84 4.91 -3.33 2.41
CA ARG A 84 4.58 -3.57 0.99
C ARG A 84 4.13 -2.28 0.30
N LEU A 85 3.22 -1.55 0.93
CA LEU A 85 2.67 -0.30 0.40
C LEU A 85 3.75 0.79 0.31
N THR A 86 4.57 0.95 1.36
CA THR A 86 5.71 1.87 1.37
C THR A 86 6.69 1.55 0.24
N SER A 87 7.03 0.27 0.04
CA SER A 87 7.94 -0.13 -1.03
C SER A 87 7.39 0.21 -2.42
N LYS A 88 6.09 -0.02 -2.64
CA LYS A 88 5.43 0.29 -3.90
C LYS A 88 5.35 1.80 -4.15
N MET A 89 4.91 2.58 -3.17
CA MET A 89 4.91 4.04 -3.24
C MET A 89 6.31 4.63 -3.41
N HIS A 90 7.33 4.03 -2.80
CA HIS A 90 8.70 4.50 -2.97
C HIS A 90 9.19 4.34 -4.42
N LYS A 91 8.79 3.27 -5.12
CA LYS A 91 9.07 3.12 -6.57
C LYS A 91 8.40 4.21 -7.40
N VAL A 92 7.17 4.60 -7.06
CA VAL A 92 6.47 5.73 -7.70
C VAL A 92 7.26 7.02 -7.47
N VAL A 93 7.62 7.33 -6.22
CA VAL A 93 8.43 8.51 -5.89
C VAL A 93 9.77 8.51 -6.64
N GLN A 94 10.43 7.36 -6.76
CA GLN A 94 11.69 7.25 -7.49
C GLN A 94 11.57 7.50 -9.00
N SER A 95 10.38 7.31 -9.57
CA SER A 95 10.12 7.53 -10.99
C SER A 95 9.83 9.00 -11.35
N ASP A 96 9.77 9.90 -10.37
CA ASP A 96 9.61 11.35 -10.58
C ASP A 96 10.79 11.93 -11.39
N PRO A 97 10.55 12.45 -12.61
CA PRO A 97 11.58 13.05 -13.44
C PRO A 97 11.74 14.57 -13.23
N VAL A 98 10.86 15.20 -12.46
CA VAL A 98 10.75 16.67 -12.33
C VAL A 98 11.54 17.16 -11.11
N SER A 99 11.35 16.51 -9.97
CA SER A 99 11.92 17.01 -8.71
C SER A 99 13.40 16.65 -8.55
N VAL A 100 14.12 17.50 -7.79
CA VAL A 100 15.51 17.25 -7.40
C VAL A 100 15.61 15.98 -6.53
N TYR A 101 16.70 15.24 -6.69
CA TYR A 101 16.96 14.02 -5.92
C TYR A 101 16.96 14.29 -4.40
N GLY A 102 16.21 13.49 -3.65
CA GLY A 102 15.93 13.68 -2.23
C GLY A 102 14.64 14.44 -1.93
N CYS A 103 14.05 15.09 -2.94
CA CYS A 103 12.81 15.87 -2.85
C CYS A 103 11.76 15.40 -3.86
N ARG A 104 11.90 14.18 -4.40
CA ARG A 104 10.94 13.58 -5.32
C ARG A 104 9.58 13.35 -4.68
N ARG A 105 8.54 13.43 -5.51
CA ARG A 105 7.14 13.47 -5.11
C ARG A 105 6.32 12.39 -5.80
N LEU A 106 5.23 12.00 -5.16
CA LEU A 106 4.31 11.00 -5.66
C LEU A 106 3.59 11.49 -6.92
N ARG A 107 3.10 12.73 -6.92
CA ARG A 107 2.36 13.33 -8.05
C ARG A 107 3.17 13.37 -9.33
N PHE A 108 4.47 13.60 -9.27
CA PHE A 108 5.30 13.66 -10.48
C PHE A 108 5.83 12.29 -10.93
N GLY A 109 5.67 11.25 -10.11
CA GLY A 109 5.99 9.88 -10.48
C GLY A 109 4.96 9.23 -11.43
N ASP A 110 5.32 8.02 -11.84
CA ASP A 110 4.47 7.07 -12.53
C ASP A 110 3.48 6.42 -11.56
N LEU A 111 2.25 6.96 -11.55
CA LEU A 111 1.15 6.50 -10.72
C LEU A 111 0.60 5.14 -11.16
N ASP A 112 0.82 4.72 -12.40
CA ASP A 112 0.32 3.43 -12.91
C ASP A 112 0.95 2.26 -12.18
N LEU A 113 2.14 2.46 -11.60
CA LEU A 113 2.75 1.46 -10.73
C LEU A 113 1.85 1.08 -9.56
N MET A 114 1.01 1.98 -9.05
CA MET A 114 0.09 1.68 -7.94
C MET A 114 -1.14 0.88 -8.36
N LYS A 115 -1.50 0.85 -9.64
CA LYS A 115 -2.67 0.10 -10.13
C LYS A 115 -2.52 -1.38 -9.85
N GLY A 116 -3.58 -1.99 -9.34
CA GLY A 116 -3.60 -3.39 -8.95
C GLY A 116 -2.74 -3.71 -7.72
N PHE A 117 -2.33 -2.72 -6.91
CA PHE A 117 -1.77 -3.02 -5.60
C PHE A 117 -2.84 -3.66 -4.71
N ASP A 118 -2.57 -4.86 -4.20
CA ASP A 118 -3.47 -5.59 -3.30
C ASP A 118 -3.12 -5.35 -1.83
N PHE A 119 -4.09 -4.83 -1.07
CA PHE A 119 -3.97 -4.63 0.38
C PHE A 119 -4.08 -5.94 1.16
N GLU A 120 -4.89 -6.87 0.66
CA GLU A 120 -5.10 -8.19 1.26
C GLU A 120 -4.24 -9.28 0.59
N ALA A 121 -4.17 -10.45 1.21
CA ALA A 121 -3.48 -11.60 0.64
C ALA A 121 -4.18 -12.13 -0.62
N THR A 122 -5.51 -12.05 -0.64
CA THR A 122 -6.32 -12.40 -1.81
C THR A 122 -6.28 -11.25 -2.80
N SER A 123 -5.75 -11.51 -4.00
CA SER A 123 -5.64 -10.50 -5.05
C SER A 123 -6.99 -10.25 -5.72
N LEU A 124 -7.34 -8.98 -5.94
CA LEU A 124 -8.58 -8.60 -6.62
C LEU A 124 -8.61 -9.16 -8.05
N LYS A 125 -7.49 -9.08 -8.77
CA LYS A 125 -7.33 -9.62 -10.14
C LYS A 125 -7.50 -11.15 -10.20
N SER A 126 -7.20 -11.84 -9.09
CA SER A 126 -7.43 -13.29 -9.02
C SER A 126 -8.92 -13.63 -8.99
N LEU A 127 -9.76 -12.77 -8.39
CA LEU A 127 -11.20 -13.01 -8.23
C LEU A 127 -12.03 -12.72 -9.47
N ILE A 128 -11.69 -11.69 -10.25
CA ILE A 128 -12.52 -11.22 -11.37
C ILE A 128 -11.84 -11.46 -12.72
N ALA A 129 -12.63 -11.58 -13.80
CA ALA A 129 -12.10 -11.85 -15.13
C ALA A 129 -11.46 -10.59 -15.74
N ASN A 130 -12.18 -9.46 -15.67
CA ASN A 130 -11.71 -8.16 -16.14
C ASN A 130 -11.80 -7.14 -15.00
N MET A 131 -10.88 -6.17 -14.98
CA MET A 131 -10.95 -5.05 -14.03
C MET A 131 -11.98 -4.02 -14.53
N PRO A 132 -12.74 -3.36 -13.64
CA PRO A 132 -13.57 -2.22 -14.03
C PRO A 132 -12.73 -1.12 -14.67
N THR A 133 -13.34 -0.39 -15.60
CA THR A 133 -12.73 0.83 -16.16
C THR A 133 -13.17 2.05 -15.36
N VAL A 134 -12.28 3.03 -15.26
CA VAL A 134 -12.52 4.26 -14.51
C VAL A 134 -12.45 5.46 -15.46
N ASP A 135 -13.44 6.34 -15.38
CA ASP A 135 -13.45 7.67 -16.00
C ASP A 135 -13.55 8.74 -14.91
N HIS A 136 -12.91 9.89 -15.12
CA HIS A 136 -12.89 10.97 -14.14
C HIS A 136 -13.09 12.33 -14.84
N GLN A 137 -14.12 13.05 -14.42
CA GLN A 137 -14.48 14.34 -14.97
C GLN A 137 -14.85 15.31 -13.84
N GLY A 138 -14.03 16.34 -13.65
CA GLY A 138 -14.26 17.37 -12.64
C GLY A 138 -14.24 16.80 -11.21
N GLN A 139 -15.40 16.72 -10.59
CA GLN A 139 -15.58 16.16 -9.24
C GLN A 139 -16.18 14.76 -9.22
N VAL A 140 -16.49 14.19 -10.39
CA VAL A 140 -17.16 12.89 -10.49
C VAL A 140 -16.20 11.84 -11.02
N VAL A 141 -16.19 10.68 -10.36
CA VAL A 141 -15.54 9.46 -10.84
C VAL A 141 -16.62 8.46 -11.23
N ARG A 142 -16.49 7.89 -12.43
CA ARG A 142 -17.36 6.83 -12.91
C ARG A 142 -16.59 5.53 -12.97
N ILE A 143 -17.08 4.50 -12.26
CA ILE A 143 -16.56 3.15 -12.33
C ILE A 143 -17.55 2.32 -13.15
N ASN A 144 -17.08 1.75 -14.25
CA ASN A 144 -17.90 0.93 -15.12
C ASN A 144 -17.62 -0.55 -14.85
N PHE A 145 -18.64 -1.24 -14.30
CA PHE A 145 -18.62 -2.68 -14.03
C PHE A 145 -19.12 -3.52 -15.22
N SER A 146 -19.50 -2.89 -16.33
CA SER A 146 -19.96 -3.62 -17.51
C SER A 146 -18.83 -4.51 -18.04
N ARG A 147 -19.12 -5.78 -18.30
CA ARG A 147 -18.20 -6.78 -18.87
C ARG A 147 -17.09 -7.25 -17.93
N ILE A 148 -17.32 -7.21 -16.62
CA ILE A 148 -16.45 -7.86 -15.64
C ILE A 148 -16.73 -9.37 -15.59
N GLY A 149 -17.98 -9.76 -15.80
CA GLY A 149 -18.50 -11.09 -15.53
C GLY A 149 -18.77 -11.32 -14.04
N GLY A 150 -18.85 -12.58 -13.63
CA GLY A 150 -18.98 -12.96 -12.21
C GLY A 150 -17.63 -13.13 -11.51
N VAL A 151 -17.69 -13.37 -10.20
CA VAL A 151 -16.54 -13.86 -9.44
C VAL A 151 -16.15 -15.25 -9.96
N LYS A 152 -14.86 -15.51 -10.15
CA LYS A 152 -14.38 -16.83 -10.57
C LYS A 152 -14.74 -17.88 -9.53
N LYS A 153 -15.51 -18.90 -9.93
CA LYS A 153 -16.01 -19.96 -9.03
C LYS A 153 -14.92 -20.62 -8.17
N LYS A 154 -13.73 -20.86 -8.74
CA LYS A 154 -12.58 -21.46 -8.02
C LYS A 154 -11.97 -20.56 -6.94
N ALA A 155 -12.25 -19.26 -6.99
CA ALA A 155 -11.71 -18.27 -6.07
C ALA A 155 -12.71 -17.90 -4.96
N ILE A 156 -13.94 -18.42 -5.03
CA ILE A 156 -14.96 -18.23 -4.01
C ILE A 156 -14.56 -19.01 -2.74
N PRO A 157 -14.49 -18.36 -1.57
CA PRO A 157 -14.23 -19.03 -0.31
C PRO A 157 -15.32 -20.04 0.06
N GLY A 158 -14.94 -21.15 0.69
CA GLY A 158 -15.91 -22.08 1.26
C GLY A 158 -16.82 -21.41 2.29
N GLY A 159 -18.13 -21.65 2.18
CA GLY A 159 -19.15 -21.07 3.06
C GLY A 159 -19.72 -19.72 2.59
N ALA A 160 -19.19 -19.12 1.53
CA ALA A 160 -19.80 -17.91 0.96
C ALA A 160 -21.15 -18.26 0.30
N THR A 161 -22.12 -17.38 0.46
CA THR A 161 -23.41 -17.44 -0.26
C THR A 161 -23.67 -16.17 -1.07
N HIS A 162 -23.05 -15.06 -0.69
CA HIS A 162 -23.16 -13.78 -1.38
C HIS A 162 -21.80 -13.06 -1.43
N TYR A 163 -21.72 -12.01 -2.22
CA TYR A 163 -20.62 -11.05 -2.18
C TYR A 163 -21.14 -9.60 -2.24
N ARG A 164 -20.33 -8.65 -1.78
CA ARG A 164 -20.59 -7.21 -1.89
C ARG A 164 -19.34 -6.53 -2.45
N VAL A 165 -19.56 -5.48 -3.23
CA VAL A 165 -18.49 -4.60 -3.69
C VAL A 165 -18.45 -3.37 -2.79
N ASP A 166 -17.29 -3.09 -2.22
CA ASP A 166 -17.06 -1.85 -1.47
C ASP A 166 -16.11 -0.97 -2.28
N LEU A 167 -16.40 0.32 -2.36
CA LEU A 167 -15.61 1.30 -3.08
C LEU A 167 -15.13 2.39 -2.14
N LEU A 168 -13.96 2.94 -2.44
CA LEU A 168 -13.39 4.04 -1.68
C LEU A 168 -12.61 4.94 -2.61
N TRP A 169 -12.81 6.25 -2.45
CA TRP A 169 -11.86 7.22 -2.97
C TRP A 169 -11.07 7.85 -1.83
N CYS A 170 -9.78 8.10 -2.05
CA CYS A 170 -8.88 8.74 -1.09
C CYS A 170 -8.02 9.79 -1.78
N ARG A 171 -8.12 11.03 -1.34
CA ARG A 171 -7.29 12.16 -1.77
C ARG A 171 -6.18 12.38 -0.77
N LEU A 172 -4.95 12.45 -1.27
CA LEU A 172 -3.77 12.76 -0.50
C LEU A 172 -3.17 14.06 -1.02
N HIS A 173 -3.17 15.10 -0.19
CA HIS A 173 -2.51 16.35 -0.53
C HIS A 173 -1.04 16.31 -0.08
N GLU A 174 -0.11 16.39 -1.04
CA GLU A 174 1.31 16.10 -0.76
C GLU A 174 2.02 17.18 0.06
N VAL A 175 1.61 18.44 -0.07
CA VAL A 175 2.27 19.57 0.62
C VAL A 175 1.73 19.78 2.04
N ASN A 176 0.42 20.02 2.18
CA ASN A 176 -0.21 20.28 3.49
C ASN A 176 -0.59 19.01 4.23
N GLU A 177 -0.33 17.84 3.64
CA GLU A 177 -0.47 16.55 4.26
C GLU A 177 -1.90 16.12 4.62
N LYS A 178 -2.92 16.84 4.16
CA LYS A 178 -4.32 16.52 4.38
C LYS A 178 -4.76 15.26 3.62
N VAL A 179 -5.78 14.61 4.18
CA VAL A 179 -6.40 13.41 3.62
C VAL A 179 -7.91 13.62 3.61
N GLY A 180 -8.54 13.35 2.46
CA GLY A 180 -10.00 13.23 2.34
C GLY A 180 -10.32 11.85 1.79
N TYR A 181 -11.35 11.19 2.30
CA TYR A 181 -11.79 9.89 1.77
C TYR A 181 -13.27 9.68 2.04
N GLN A 182 -13.90 8.84 1.22
CA GLN A 182 -15.26 8.40 1.43
C GLN A 182 -15.41 6.96 0.95
N GLU A 183 -16.18 6.18 1.70
CA GLU A 183 -16.50 4.79 1.42
C GLU A 183 -17.93 4.68 0.88
N TYR A 184 -18.14 3.73 -0.03
CA TYR A 184 -19.43 3.39 -0.60
C TYR A 184 -19.58 1.87 -0.53
N GLN A 185 -20.68 1.41 0.05
CA GLN A 185 -21.02 0.00 0.07
C GLN A 185 -22.10 -0.25 -0.97
N GLU A 186 -21.84 -1.17 -1.89
CA GLU A 186 -22.81 -1.54 -2.92
C GLU A 186 -23.82 -2.57 -2.41
N ASN A 187 -24.74 -2.94 -3.29
CA ASN A 187 -25.70 -4.00 -3.03
C ASN A 187 -24.99 -5.35 -2.85
N ILE A 188 -25.61 -6.19 -2.03
CA ILE A 188 -25.22 -7.59 -1.87
C ILE A 188 -25.77 -8.36 -3.06
N LEU A 189 -24.93 -9.20 -3.68
CA LEU A 189 -25.24 -10.00 -4.86
C LEU A 189 -25.05 -11.49 -4.54
N ASP A 190 -25.85 -12.34 -5.17
CA ASP A 190 -25.69 -13.80 -5.08
C ASP A 190 -24.38 -14.23 -5.76
N LEU A 191 -23.80 -15.38 -5.38
CA LEU A 191 -22.54 -15.83 -5.99
C LEU A 191 -22.63 -16.12 -7.50
N ASP A 192 -23.81 -16.48 -7.99
CA ASP A 192 -24.04 -16.73 -9.42
C ASP A 192 -24.39 -15.43 -10.18
N ASP A 193 -24.66 -14.33 -9.48
CA ASP A 193 -24.91 -13.03 -10.10
C ASP A 193 -23.63 -12.39 -10.63
N SER A 194 -23.75 -11.76 -11.79
CA SER A 194 -22.64 -11.05 -12.42
C SER A 194 -22.31 -9.74 -11.69
N LEU A 195 -21.02 -9.39 -11.58
CA LEU A 195 -20.61 -8.09 -11.05
C LEU A 195 -21.13 -6.94 -11.92
N ASP A 196 -21.38 -7.22 -13.20
CA ASP A 196 -22.02 -6.35 -14.18
C ASP A 196 -23.35 -5.75 -13.69
N LEU A 197 -24.04 -6.39 -12.73
CA LEU A 197 -25.25 -5.84 -12.11
C LEU A 197 -24.99 -4.53 -11.34
N ASN A 198 -23.74 -4.24 -10.98
CA ASN A 198 -23.36 -2.94 -10.45
C ASN A 198 -23.40 -1.83 -11.52
N GLY A 199 -23.44 -2.15 -12.81
CA GLY A 199 -23.57 -1.16 -13.88
C GLY A 199 -22.48 -0.09 -13.86
N ILE A 200 -22.87 1.17 -14.06
CA ILE A 200 -21.98 2.32 -13.91
C ILE A 200 -22.26 2.96 -12.56
N LYS A 201 -21.21 3.11 -11.74
CA LYS A 201 -21.27 3.75 -10.43
C LYS A 201 -20.58 5.10 -10.48
N GLU A 202 -21.29 6.12 -10.03
CA GLU A 202 -20.77 7.47 -9.90
C GLU A 202 -20.42 7.74 -8.44
N MET A 203 -19.21 8.23 -8.20
CA MET A 203 -18.78 8.73 -6.90
C MET A 203 -18.52 10.22 -7.01
N ASP A 204 -19.18 10.99 -6.15
CA ASP A 204 -18.90 12.42 -5.99
C ASP A 204 -17.74 12.60 -5.03
N LEU A 205 -16.71 13.30 -5.50
CA LEU A 205 -15.53 13.62 -4.71
C LEU A 205 -15.73 14.90 -3.87
N GLY A 206 -16.89 15.57 -4.00
CA GLY A 206 -17.29 16.79 -3.28
C GLY A 206 -16.66 18.08 -3.81
N SER A 207 -15.56 17.99 -4.55
CA SER A 207 -14.93 19.10 -5.27
C SER A 207 -14.09 18.56 -6.42
N ALA A 208 -13.68 19.40 -7.38
CA ALA A 208 -12.72 18.96 -8.39
C ALA A 208 -11.34 18.69 -7.74
N LEU A 209 -10.57 17.75 -8.32
CA LEU A 209 -9.23 17.43 -7.84
C LEU A 209 -8.33 18.68 -7.90
N GLN A 210 -7.65 19.00 -6.80
CA GLN A 210 -6.82 20.19 -6.69
C GLN A 210 -5.38 19.92 -7.15
N GLU A 211 -4.59 20.99 -7.33
CA GLU A 211 -3.15 20.82 -7.46
C GLU A 211 -2.59 20.17 -6.19
N GLU A 212 -1.51 19.40 -6.35
CA GLU A 212 -0.85 18.69 -5.24
C GLU A 212 -1.64 17.56 -4.59
N GLU A 213 -2.83 17.25 -5.12
CA GLU A 213 -3.59 16.08 -4.72
C GLU A 213 -3.30 14.89 -5.64
N VAL A 214 -3.19 13.71 -5.02
CA VAL A 214 -3.23 12.41 -5.68
C VAL A 214 -4.47 11.68 -5.18
N LEU A 215 -5.31 11.24 -6.11
CA LEU A 215 -6.55 10.52 -5.85
C LEU A 215 -6.32 9.03 -6.08
N PHE A 216 -6.56 8.23 -5.04
CA PHE A 216 -6.60 6.78 -5.10
C PHE A 216 -8.04 6.32 -5.16
N LEU A 217 -8.32 5.39 -6.07
CA LEU A 217 -9.59 4.67 -6.14
C LEU A 217 -9.33 3.22 -5.77
N VAL A 218 -10.04 2.75 -4.76
CA VAL A 218 -9.85 1.44 -4.14
C VAL A 218 -11.16 0.67 -4.19
N MET A 219 -11.07 -0.62 -4.50
CA MET A 219 -12.21 -1.53 -4.53
C MET A 219 -11.93 -2.72 -3.63
N GLY A 220 -12.93 -3.09 -2.86
CA GLY A 220 -13.02 -4.32 -2.07
C GLY A 220 -14.09 -5.25 -2.63
N ILE A 221 -13.81 -6.55 -2.66
CA ILE A 221 -14.83 -7.59 -2.74
C ILE A 221 -14.87 -8.28 -1.38
N VAL A 222 -16.04 -8.25 -0.75
CA VAL A 222 -16.32 -8.85 0.55
C VAL A 222 -17.21 -10.06 0.33
N PHE A 223 -16.80 -11.24 0.80
CA PHE A 223 -17.66 -12.43 0.77
C PHE A 223 -18.51 -12.50 2.03
N LEU A 224 -19.78 -12.85 1.86
CA LEU A 224 -20.75 -12.97 2.95
C LEU A 224 -21.35 -14.37 2.97
N GLN A 225 -21.79 -14.77 4.15
CA GLN A 225 -22.55 -15.98 4.40
C GLN A 225 -23.87 -15.60 5.05
N GLU A 226 -24.95 -16.08 4.44
CA GLU A 226 -26.29 -16.00 5.00
C GLU A 226 -26.48 -17.14 6.00
N VAL A 227 -26.84 -16.79 7.23
CA VAL A 227 -27.22 -17.74 8.27
C VAL A 227 -28.52 -17.25 8.91
N ASN A 228 -29.59 -18.04 8.80
CA ASN A 228 -30.91 -17.71 9.34
C ASN A 228 -31.44 -16.33 8.90
N GLY A 229 -31.31 -15.99 7.60
CA GLY A 229 -31.77 -14.71 7.05
C GLY A 229 -30.88 -13.51 7.39
N LYS A 230 -29.71 -13.72 8.02
CA LYS A 230 -28.75 -12.65 8.32
C LYS A 230 -27.48 -12.81 7.51
N MET A 231 -27.07 -11.73 6.84
CA MET A 231 -25.80 -11.65 6.12
C MET A 231 -24.66 -11.38 7.09
N ASN A 232 -23.68 -12.28 7.12
CA ASN A 232 -22.48 -12.15 7.94
C ASN A 232 -21.26 -12.13 7.04
N GLU A 233 -20.36 -11.19 7.24
CA GLU A 233 -19.10 -11.17 6.48
C GLU A 233 -18.20 -12.33 6.90
N LEU A 234 -17.59 -12.99 5.90
CA LEU A 234 -16.62 -14.03 6.16
C LEU A 234 -15.28 -13.42 6.55
N ALA A 235 -14.86 -13.67 7.79
CA ALA A 235 -13.61 -13.16 8.33
C ALA A 235 -12.40 -13.59 7.49
N GLY A 236 -11.54 -12.63 7.14
CA GLY A 236 -10.34 -12.89 6.34
C GLY A 236 -10.63 -13.17 4.86
N LYS A 237 -11.89 -13.03 4.41
CA LYS A 237 -12.32 -13.29 3.04
C LYS A 237 -12.72 -12.00 2.33
N ARG A 238 -11.78 -11.05 2.32
CA ARG A 238 -11.84 -9.84 1.50
C ARG A 238 -10.69 -9.83 0.50
N ALA A 239 -10.92 -9.26 -0.67
CA ALA A 239 -9.88 -8.86 -1.60
C ALA A 239 -10.01 -7.36 -1.82
N VAL A 240 -8.94 -6.60 -1.56
CA VAL A 240 -8.96 -5.14 -1.62
C VAL A 240 -7.78 -4.69 -2.46
N GLY A 241 -8.02 -3.85 -3.46
CA GLY A 241 -7.00 -3.40 -4.38
C GLY A 241 -7.22 -2.00 -4.93
N VAL A 242 -6.13 -1.35 -5.33
CA VAL A 242 -6.16 -0.06 -6.03
C VAL A 242 -6.63 -0.29 -7.47
N LEU A 243 -7.75 0.33 -7.84
CA LEU A 243 -8.27 0.32 -9.21
C LEU A 243 -7.48 1.28 -10.10
N GLU A 244 -7.38 2.53 -9.65
CA GLU A 244 -6.91 3.64 -10.48
C GLU A 244 -6.30 4.72 -9.57
N VAL A 245 -5.33 5.46 -10.09
CA VAL A 245 -4.68 6.54 -9.35
C VAL A 245 -4.55 7.76 -10.26
N LEU A 246 -5.16 8.85 -9.85
CA LEU A 246 -5.34 10.04 -10.67
C LEU A 246 -4.65 11.25 -10.02
N LYS A 247 -4.26 12.20 -10.87
CA LYS A 247 -3.71 13.51 -10.49
C LYS A 247 -4.26 14.57 -11.44
N ARG A 248 -4.23 15.82 -10.99
CA ARG A 248 -4.46 16.98 -11.85
C ARG A 248 -3.21 17.35 -12.62
#